data_AF-A0A7C1HUP8-F1
#
_entry.id   AF-A0A7C1HUP8-F1
#
_cell.length_a   1.000
_cell.length_b   1.000
_cell.length_c   1.000
_cell.angle_alpha   90.00
_cell.angle_beta   90.00
_cell.angle_gamma   90.00
#
_symmetry.space_group_name_H-M   'P 1'
#
loop_
_entity.id
_entity.type
_entity.pdbx_description
1 polymer ?
#
loop_
_entity_poly.entity_id
_entity_poly.type
_entity_poly.pdbx_seq_one_letter_code
_entity_poly.pdbx_strand_id
1 'polypeptide(L)'
;MIEIRVDEEACNGCGLCVKDCPMGVFELRGSVSSPVHPENCMGCLSCHEICPAQALEHRGVVPCRRMYVSMKVCRMLNRVI
;
A
#
# COMPACT_ATOMS: atom_id res chain seq x y z
N MET A 1 -8.65 7.65 7.68
CA MET A 1 -7.53 8.07 6.84
C MET A 1 -6.56 6.89 6.80
N ILE A 2 -6.04 6.55 5.63
CA ILE A 2 -5.21 5.35 5.46
C ILE A 2 -3.80 5.68 5.96
N GLU A 3 -3.28 4.87 6.86
CA GLU A 3 -1.92 5.00 7.37
C GLU A 3 -1.02 4.08 6.55
N ILE A 4 0.07 4.61 6.02
CA ILE A 4 1.01 3.88 5.17
C ILE A 4 2.35 3.83 5.90
N ARG A 5 2.88 2.62 6.08
CA ARG A 5 4.20 2.40 6.68
C ARG A 5 5.10 1.73 5.65
N VAL A 6 6.35 2.21 5.57
CA VAL A 6 7.40 1.61 4.77
C VAL A 6 8.44 1.00 5.71
N ASP A 7 8.79 -0.26 5.47
CA ASP A 7 9.92 -0.92 6.12
C ASP A 7 11.21 -0.51 5.39
N GLU A 8 12.05 0.27 6.05
CA GLU A 8 13.29 0.79 5.48
C GLU A 8 14.36 -0.30 5.26
N GLU A 9 14.30 -1.40 6.03
CA GLU A 9 15.26 -2.51 5.90
C GLU A 9 14.90 -3.41 4.71
N ALA A 10 13.61 -3.61 4.47
CA ALA A 10 13.12 -4.35 3.31
C ALA A 10 13.17 -3.52 2.01
N CYS A 11 12.99 -2.20 2.10
CA CYS A 11 12.94 -1.34 0.92
C CYS A 11 14.27 -1.31 0.16
N ASN A 12 14.26 -1.76 -1.10
CA ASN A 12 15.42 -1.74 -1.98
C ASN A 12 15.50 -0.51 -2.90
N GLY A 13 14.64 0.49 -2.70
CA GLY A 13 14.66 1.73 -3.49
C GLY A 13 14.26 1.58 -4.97
N CYS A 14 13.57 0.49 -5.37
CA CYS A 14 13.24 0.25 -6.78
C CYS A 14 12.34 1.30 -7.45
N GLY A 15 11.59 2.09 -6.67
CA GLY A 15 10.76 3.18 -7.19
C GLY A 15 9.49 2.77 -7.94
N LEU A 16 9.13 1.48 -7.95
CA LEU A 16 7.92 1.01 -8.63
C LEU A 16 6.65 1.61 -8.02
N CYS A 17 6.59 1.74 -6.70
CA CYS A 17 5.47 2.38 -5.99
C CYS A 17 5.27 3.86 -6.36
N VAL A 18 6.34 4.59 -6.68
CA VAL A 18 6.27 5.98 -7.15
C VAL A 18 5.68 6.06 -8.57
N LYS A 19 6.08 5.14 -9.46
CA LYS A 19 5.59 5.09 -10.84
C LYS A 19 4.15 4.61 -10.95
N ASP A 20 3.78 3.64 -10.13
CA ASP A 20 2.48 2.98 -10.18
C ASP A 20 1.37 3.82 -9.52
N CYS A 21 1.72 4.66 -8.54
CA CYS A 21 0.72 5.44 -7.82
C CYS A 21 0.21 6.63 -8.66
N PRO A 22 -1.05 6.62 -9.14
CA PRO A 22 -1.59 7.74 -9.91
C PRO A 22 -1.83 8.99 -9.06
N MET A 23 -1.91 8.82 -7.73
CA MET A 23 -2.15 9.89 -6.76
C MET A 23 -0.86 10.57 -6.28
N GLY A 24 0.32 10.11 -6.72
CA GLY A 24 1.60 10.70 -6.32
C GLY A 24 1.87 10.63 -4.82
N VAL A 25 1.46 9.55 -4.15
CA VAL A 25 1.57 9.39 -2.69
C VAL A 25 3.02 9.24 -2.24
N PHE A 26 3.86 8.61 -3.06
CA PHE A 26 5.23 8.21 -2.71
C PHE A 26 6.27 9.05 -3.43
N GLU A 27 7.38 9.32 -2.75
CA GLU A 27 8.61 9.83 -3.34
C GLU A 27 9.80 8.95 -2.93
N LEU A 28 10.82 8.88 -3.78
CA LEU A 28 12.09 8.24 -3.46
C LEU A 28 13.03 9.26 -2.80
N ARG A 29 13.38 9.03 -1.54
CA ARG A 29 14.38 9.82 -0.82
C ARG A 29 15.65 8.98 -0.67
N GLY A 30 16.59 9.18 -1.58
CA GLY A 30 17.82 8.39 -1.65
C GLY A 30 17.52 6.95 -2.07
N SER A 31 17.76 5.99 -1.17
CA SER A 31 17.55 4.55 -1.41
C SER A 31 16.23 4.01 -0.84
N VAL A 32 15.41 4.83 -0.20
CA VAL A 32 14.16 4.38 0.46
C VAL A 32 12.97 5.16 -0.07
N SER A 33 11.85 4.46 -0.26
CA SER A 33 10.56 5.09 -0.62
C SER A 33 9.89 5.67 0.62
N SER A 34 9.36 6.89 0.52
CA SER A 34 8.65 7.57 1.61
C SER A 34 7.28 8.05 1.15
N PRO A 35 6.21 7.86 1.93
CA PRO A 35 4.89 8.41 1.64
C PRO A 35 4.88 9.90 2.02
N VAL A 36 4.93 10.78 1.02
CA VAL A 36 4.96 12.24 1.21
C VAL A 36 3.54 12.81 1.28
N HIS A 37 2.60 12.20 0.54
CA HIS A 37 1.20 12.61 0.49
C HIS A 37 0.25 11.46 0.87
N PRO A 38 0.36 10.86 2.07
CA PRO A 38 -0.50 9.76 2.49
C PRO A 38 -1.99 10.12 2.50
N GLU A 39 -2.33 11.41 2.66
CA GLU A 39 -3.69 11.94 2.61
C GLU A 39 -4.39 11.72 1.26
N ASN A 40 -3.63 11.60 0.17
CA ASN A 40 -4.14 11.37 -1.18
C ASN A 40 -4.34 9.87 -1.48
N CYS A 41 -3.99 8.97 -0.57
CA CYS A 41 -4.13 7.55 -0.78
C CYS A 41 -5.60 7.13 -0.81
N MET A 42 -6.01 6.52 -1.92
CA MET A 42 -7.35 5.96 -2.10
C MET A 42 -7.49 4.50 -1.63
N GLY A 43 -6.40 3.89 -1.13
CA GLY A 43 -6.42 2.51 -0.61
C GLY A 43 -6.58 1.44 -1.68
N CYS A 44 -6.08 1.67 -2.90
CA CYS A 44 -6.13 0.68 -3.98
C CYS A 44 -5.19 -0.51 -3.79
N LEU A 45 -4.20 -0.40 -2.88
CA LEU A 45 -3.19 -1.42 -2.56
C LEU A 45 -2.26 -1.85 -3.72
N SER A 46 -2.35 -1.21 -4.90
CA SER A 46 -1.49 -1.53 -6.05
C SER A 46 0.01 -1.43 -5.74
N CYS A 47 0.39 -0.42 -4.95
CA CYS A 47 1.78 -0.26 -4.51
C CYS A 47 2.29 -1.40 -3.60
N HIS A 48 1.42 -2.06 -2.84
CA HIS A 48 1.78 -3.23 -2.03
C HIS A 48 2.03 -4.45 -2.93
N GLU A 49 1.16 -4.69 -3.90
CA GLU A 49 1.27 -5.82 -4.84
C GLU A 49 2.48 -5.69 -5.78
N ILE A 50 2.79 -4.49 -6.26
CA ILE A 50 3.91 -4.27 -7.17
C ILE A 50 5.27 -4.27 -6.46
N CYS A 51 5.30 -4.19 -5.12
CA CYS A 51 6.55 -4.09 -4.38
C CYS A 51 7.25 -5.47 -4.32
N PRO A 52 8.40 -5.67 -4.99
CA PRO A 52 9.08 -6.97 -5.00
C PRO A 52 9.65 -7.34 -3.62
N ALA A 53 9.93 -6.33 -2.79
CA ALA A 53 10.43 -6.52 -1.43
C ALA A 53 9.31 -6.60 -0.38
N GLN A 54 8.05 -6.44 -0.78
CA GLN A 54 6.88 -6.37 0.11
C GLN A 54 7.08 -5.43 1.33
N ALA A 55 7.73 -4.29 1.11
CA ALA A 55 8.13 -3.37 2.18
C ALA A 55 7.04 -2.38 2.62
N LEU A 56 5.78 -2.54 2.17
CA LEU A 56 4.70 -1.56 2.36
C LEU A 56 3.56 -2.16 3.17
N GLU A 57 3.13 -1.48 4.23
CA GLU A 57 1.96 -1.86 5.05
C GLU A 57 0.91 -0.73 5.00
N HIS A 58 -0.36 -1.08 4.84
CA HIS A 58 -1.47 -0.12 4.82
C HIS A 58 -2.47 -0.44 5.92
N ARG A 59 -2.72 0.51 6.83
CA ARG A 59 -3.70 0.39 7.91
C ARG A 59 -4.90 1.29 7.68
N GLY A 60 -6.06 0.84 8.15
CA GLY A 60 -7.31 1.59 8.01
C GLY A 60 -7.92 1.55 6.61
N VAL A 61 -7.47 0.62 5.75
CA VAL A 61 -8.15 0.31 4.49
C VAL A 61 -9.44 -0.43 4.82
N VAL A 62 -10.58 0.24 4.65
CA VAL A 62 -11.88 -0.38 4.83
C VAL A 62 -12.30 -1.00 3.48
N PRO A 63 -12.32 -2.33 3.34
CA PRO A 63 -12.85 -2.93 2.13
C PRO A 63 -14.32 -2.54 2.01
N CYS A 64 -14.73 -2.05 0.84
CA CYS A 64 -16.12 -1.73 0.59
C CYS A 64 -16.93 -3.03 0.72
N ARG A 65 -17.67 -3.18 1.83
CA ARG A 65 -18.57 -4.31 2.04
C ARG A 65 -19.74 -4.19 1.04
N ARG A 66 -19.57 -4.73 -0.17
CA ARG A 66 -20.67 -4.85 -1.14
C ARG A 66 -20.63 -6.19 -1.91
N MET A 67 -21.56 -7.05 -1.50
CA MET A 67 -22.21 -8.23 -2.11
C MET A 67 -21.45 -9.28 -2.94
N TYR A 68 -20.30 -9.00 -3.54
CA TYR A 68 -19.64 -9.90 -4.50
C TYR A 68 -18.35 -10.53 -3.98
N VAL A 69 -17.94 -10.18 -2.76
CA VAL A 69 -16.78 -10.77 -2.10
C VAL A 69 -17.28 -11.77 -1.06
N SER A 70 -17.05 -13.06 -1.32
CA SER A 70 -17.36 -14.15 -0.38
C SER A 70 -16.84 -13.81 1.02
N MET A 71 -17.60 -14.16 2.07
CA MET A 71 -17.17 -14.04 3.46
C MET A 71 -15.81 -14.72 3.72
N LYS A 72 -15.40 -15.72 2.91
CA LYS A 72 -14.05 -16.31 2.97
C LYS A 72 -12.98 -15.31 2.52
N VAL A 73 -13.22 -14.54 1.47
CA VAL A 73 -12.27 -13.53 0.97
C VAL A 73 -12.21 -12.34 1.93
N CYS A 74 -13.33 -11.91 2.51
CA CYS A 74 -13.31 -10.92 3.61
C CYS A 74 -12.55 -11.42 4.85
N ARG A 75 -12.65 -12.71 5.20
CA ARG A 75 -11.89 -13.32 6.31
C ARG A 75 -10.40 -13.51 5.98
N MET A 76 -10.05 -13.78 4.72
CA MET A 76 -8.65 -13.83 4.27
C MET A 76 -8.02 -12.44 4.24
N LEU A 77 -8.78 -11.39 3.89
CA LEU A 77 -8.31 -10.01 3.95
C LEU A 77 -7.92 -9.61 5.38
N ASN A 78 -8.65 -10.03 6.42
CA ASN A 78 -8.26 -9.85 7.84
C ASN A 78 -6.97 -10.57 8.28
N ARG A 79 -6.29 -11.30 7.39
CA ARG A 79 -4.91 -11.79 7.61
C ARG A 79 -3.85 -10.92 6.93
N VAL A 80 -4.29 -9.97 6.10
CA VAL A 80 -3.47 -9.05 5.30
C VAL A 80 -3.61 -7.61 5.81
N ILE A 81 -4.76 -7.26 6.41
CA ILE A 81 -4.98 -6.09 7.28
C ILE A 81 -4.90 -6.46 8.75
#